data_AF-A0A948N9S4-F1
#
_entry.id   AF-A0A948N9S4-F1
#
_cell.length_a   1.000
_cell.length_b   1.000
_cell.length_c   1.000
_cell.angle_alpha   90.00
_cell.angle_beta   90.00
_cell.angle_gamma   90.00
#
_symmetry.space_group_name_H-M   'P 1'
#
loop_
_entity.id
_entity.type
_entity.pdbx_description
1 polymer ?
#
loop_
_entity_poly.entity_id
_entity_poly.type
_entity_poly.pdbx_seq_one_letter_code
_entity_poly.pdbx_strand_id
1 'polypeptide(L)'
;MVKEIRFLSAVILVSAACSGLAVGAEKNGNPENCTKLSSKDEQEDCVRNAARAYPMVAIKSIKINGSKYFDADGKLCAHSAGPHLTKEKIRLFLKNSVPVSQMSVMNYYGQHGECTSETAKIIFFDGRIVHFSLSSEAKVAYLSPVQKGKEVDVFFYYCERCSK
;
A
#
# COMPACT_ATOMS: atom_id res chain seq x y z
N MET A 1 21.50 -63.25 26.52
CA MET A 1 21.36 -63.73 25.14
C MET A 1 20.81 -62.58 24.30
N VAL A 2 21.44 -62.30 23.17
CA VAL A 2 21.45 -61.05 22.40
C VAL A 2 20.22 -60.93 21.49
N LYS A 3 19.60 -59.74 21.40
CA LYS A 3 19.40 -59.05 20.10
C LYS A 3 18.93 -57.60 20.28
N GLU A 4 19.85 -56.68 20.02
CA GLU A 4 19.54 -55.31 19.59
C GLU A 4 18.77 -55.34 18.27
N ILE A 5 17.75 -54.48 18.15
CA ILE A 5 17.24 -54.04 16.87
C ILE A 5 17.24 -52.52 16.89
N ARG A 6 18.21 -51.95 16.18
CA ARG A 6 18.26 -50.55 15.77
C ARG A 6 17.26 -50.35 14.64
N PHE A 7 16.36 -49.37 14.76
CA PHE A 7 15.70 -48.79 13.59
C PHE A 7 15.86 -47.28 13.58
N LEU A 8 16.32 -46.83 12.42
CA LEU A 8 16.71 -45.48 12.05
C LEU A 8 15.60 -44.46 12.23
N SER A 9 16.06 -43.25 12.54
CA SER A 9 15.42 -41.96 12.39
C SER A 9 14.53 -41.83 11.15
N ALA A 10 13.31 -41.34 11.37
CA ALA A 10 12.55 -40.60 10.36
C ALA A 10 11.93 -39.38 11.05
N VAL A 11 12.68 -38.28 11.08
CA VAL A 11 12.16 -36.96 11.44
C VAL A 11 11.34 -36.48 10.23
N ILE A 12 10.02 -36.63 10.30
CA ILE A 12 9.11 -36.05 9.30
C ILE A 12 8.98 -34.56 9.61
N LEU A 13 9.77 -33.75 8.91
CA LEU A 13 9.57 -32.31 8.78
C LEU A 13 8.31 -32.08 7.96
N VAL A 14 7.17 -31.83 8.62
CA VAL A 14 5.98 -31.30 7.97
C VAL A 14 6.21 -29.81 7.76
N SER A 15 6.74 -29.46 6.59
CA SER A 15 6.74 -28.11 6.05
C SER A 15 5.30 -27.67 5.79
N ALA A 16 4.71 -26.96 6.76
CA ALA A 16 3.47 -26.24 6.56
C ALA A 16 3.71 -25.10 5.56
N ALA A 17 3.46 -25.39 4.29
CA ALA A 17 3.50 -24.43 3.20
C ALA A 17 2.46 -23.32 3.42
N CYS A 18 2.93 -22.07 3.41
CA CYS A 18 2.13 -20.85 3.31
C CYS A 18 1.05 -21.00 2.24
N SER A 19 -0.21 -21.15 2.66
CA SER A 19 -1.39 -21.03 1.81
C SER A 19 -2.33 -19.97 2.40
N GLY A 20 -1.80 -18.76 2.56
CA GLY A 20 -2.61 -17.57 2.76
C GLY A 20 -3.02 -17.04 1.40
N LEU A 21 -4.28 -17.28 1.02
CA LEU A 21 -4.92 -16.86 -0.22
C LEU A 21 -4.61 -15.38 -0.57
N ALA A 22 -3.76 -15.18 -1.58
CA ALA A 22 -3.67 -13.93 -2.31
C ALA A 22 -4.92 -13.80 -3.20
N VAL A 23 -5.97 -13.22 -2.65
CA VAL A 23 -7.15 -12.81 -3.42
C VAL A 23 -6.79 -11.55 -4.19
N GLY A 24 -6.74 -11.65 -5.51
CA GLY A 24 -6.79 -10.51 -6.44
C GLY A 24 -5.48 -9.80 -6.74
N ALA A 25 -4.44 -10.53 -7.18
CA ALA A 25 -3.37 -9.90 -7.95
C ALA A 25 -3.91 -9.56 -9.34
N GLU A 26 -4.11 -8.27 -9.62
CA GLU A 26 -4.52 -7.78 -10.93
C GLU A 26 -3.55 -8.27 -12.01
N LYS A 27 -4.10 -8.86 -13.08
CA LYS A 27 -3.35 -9.49 -14.18
C LYS A 27 -2.74 -8.47 -15.16
N ASN A 28 -2.87 -7.17 -14.88
CA ASN A 28 -2.43 -6.10 -15.77
C ASN A 28 -1.35 -5.25 -15.10
N GLY A 29 -0.09 -5.50 -15.49
CA GLY A 29 1.05 -4.64 -15.18
C GLY A 29 1.94 -5.15 -14.06
N ASN A 30 2.62 -6.28 -14.26
CA ASN A 30 3.87 -6.52 -13.51
C ASN A 30 4.87 -5.42 -13.92
N PRO A 31 5.38 -4.58 -13.01
CA PRO A 31 6.33 -3.52 -13.34
C PRO A 31 7.60 -4.04 -14.04
N GLU A 32 7.95 -5.32 -13.86
CA GLU A 32 9.06 -5.96 -14.58
C GLU A 32 8.84 -6.00 -16.10
N ASN A 33 7.59 -6.04 -16.58
CA ASN A 33 7.28 -6.02 -18.01
C ASN A 33 7.42 -4.62 -18.64
N CYS A 34 7.46 -3.56 -17.84
CA CYS A 34 7.67 -2.19 -18.35
C CYS A 34 9.08 -2.00 -18.94
N THR A 35 10.05 -2.84 -18.55
CA THR A 35 11.42 -2.80 -19.07
C THR A 35 11.57 -3.26 -20.51
N LYS A 36 10.52 -3.85 -21.10
CA LYS A 36 10.51 -4.37 -22.48
C LYS A 36 10.00 -3.35 -23.51
N LEU A 37 9.64 -2.15 -23.07
CA LEU A 37 9.11 -1.09 -23.93
C LEU A 37 10.24 -0.34 -24.63
N SER A 38 10.02 0.03 -25.90
CA SER A 38 11.06 0.60 -26.77
C SER A 38 11.36 2.06 -26.48
N SER A 39 10.39 2.82 -25.97
CA SER A 39 10.59 4.22 -25.62
C SER A 39 10.62 4.44 -24.11
N LYS A 40 11.42 5.42 -23.69
CA LYS A 40 11.52 5.83 -22.30
C LYS A 40 10.19 6.37 -21.76
N ASP A 41 9.44 7.08 -22.60
CA ASP A 41 8.16 7.67 -22.21
C ASP A 41 7.09 6.58 -21.98
N GLU A 42 7.04 5.55 -22.83
CA GLU A 42 6.15 4.38 -22.63
C GLU A 42 6.56 3.58 -21.39
N GLN A 43 7.86 3.45 -21.13
CA GLN A 43 8.35 2.77 -19.93
C GLN A 43 7.96 3.52 -18.66
N GLU A 44 8.17 4.84 -18.61
CA GLU A 44 7.76 5.66 -17.47
C GLU A 44 6.25 5.62 -17.27
N ASP A 45 5.46 5.66 -18.35
CA ASP A 45 4.00 5.56 -18.27
C ASP A 45 3.53 4.19 -17.78
N CYS A 46 4.14 3.11 -18.27
CA CYS A 46 3.87 1.76 -17.78
C CYS A 46 4.19 1.62 -16.29
N VAL A 47 5.34 2.15 -15.84
CA VAL A 47 5.73 2.08 -14.42
C VAL A 47 4.75 2.86 -13.54
N ARG A 48 4.30 4.04 -13.97
CA ARG A 48 3.28 4.82 -13.24
C ARG A 48 1.95 4.08 -13.13
N ASN A 49 1.57 3.38 -14.21
CA ASN A 49 0.30 2.65 -14.29
C ASN A 49 0.39 1.19 -13.83
N ALA A 50 1.55 0.71 -13.37
CA ALA A 50 1.70 -0.62 -12.79
C ALA A 50 1.31 -0.61 -11.31
N ALA A 51 0.68 -1.69 -10.84
CA ALA A 51 0.50 -1.92 -9.41
C ALA A 51 1.88 -2.18 -8.78
N ARG A 52 2.34 -1.26 -7.93
CA ARG A 52 3.69 -1.31 -7.34
C ARG A 52 3.69 -0.88 -5.88
N ALA A 53 4.52 -1.55 -5.09
CA ALA A 53 4.72 -1.20 -3.69
C ALA A 53 5.86 -0.20 -3.55
N TYR A 54 5.67 0.78 -2.67
CA TYR A 54 6.76 1.55 -2.11
C TYR A 54 7.59 0.61 -1.23
N PRO A 55 8.93 0.60 -1.32
CA PRO A 55 9.77 -0.29 -0.51
C PRO A 55 9.76 0.19 0.95
N MET A 56 8.69 -0.10 1.68
CA MET A 56 8.48 0.31 3.07
C MET A 56 9.44 -0.44 3.99
N VAL A 57 9.98 0.29 4.98
CA VAL A 57 10.68 -0.30 6.13
C VAL A 57 9.89 -0.01 7.39
N ALA A 58 10.42 -0.39 8.56
CA ALA A 58 9.77 -0.09 9.83
C ALA A 58 9.51 1.42 10.00
N ILE A 59 8.33 1.76 10.50
CA ILE A 59 7.91 3.14 10.75
C ILE A 59 8.52 3.60 12.07
N LYS A 60 9.31 4.68 12.01
CA LYS A 60 9.88 5.34 13.19
C LYS A 60 8.84 6.25 13.86
N SER A 61 8.12 7.06 13.08
CA SER A 61 7.10 7.97 13.62
C SER A 61 6.03 8.34 12.60
N ILE A 62 4.85 8.73 13.11
CA ILE A 62 3.73 9.25 12.34
C ILE A 62 3.32 10.57 12.98
N LYS A 63 3.26 11.63 12.19
CA LYS A 63 2.75 12.96 12.58
C LYS A 63 1.50 13.27 11.79
N ILE A 64 0.42 13.62 12.48
CA ILE A 64 -0.88 13.94 11.90
C ILE A 64 -1.16 15.39 12.27
N ASN A 65 -1.33 16.25 11.25
CA ASN A 65 -1.59 17.67 11.46
C ASN A 65 -3.09 17.96 11.62
N GLY A 66 -3.92 17.11 11.01
CA GLY A 66 -5.37 17.15 11.11
C GLY A 66 -5.99 15.93 10.45
N SER A 67 -7.31 15.88 10.47
CA SER A 67 -8.10 14.77 9.91
C SER A 67 -9.25 15.29 9.06
N LYS A 68 -9.09 16.49 8.51
CA LYS A 68 -10.04 17.08 7.57
C LYS A 68 -9.88 16.40 6.22
N TYR A 69 -10.94 16.46 5.42
CA TYR A 69 -10.91 15.95 4.06
C TYR A 69 -11.10 17.10 3.07
N PHE A 70 -10.41 17.02 1.94
CA PHE A 70 -10.39 18.04 0.91
C PHE A 70 -10.67 17.40 -0.45
N ASP A 71 -11.45 18.10 -1.28
CA ASP A 71 -11.66 17.70 -2.67
C ASP A 71 -10.44 18.02 -3.54
N ALA A 72 -10.53 17.71 -4.84
CA ALA A 72 -9.46 17.98 -5.79
C ALA A 72 -9.15 19.48 -5.98
N ASP A 73 -10.11 20.38 -5.66
CA ASP A 73 -9.91 21.83 -5.68
C ASP A 73 -9.29 22.35 -4.37
N GLY A 74 -9.07 21.48 -3.38
CA GLY A 74 -8.58 21.84 -2.06
C GLY A 74 -9.65 22.45 -1.15
N LYS A 75 -10.93 22.33 -1.50
CA LYS A 75 -12.05 22.79 -0.64
C LYS A 75 -12.35 21.73 0.40
N LEU A 76 -12.74 22.20 1.58
CA LEU A 76 -13.13 21.30 2.67
C LEU A 76 -14.36 20.51 2.27
N CYS A 77 -14.28 19.19 2.38
CA CYS A 77 -15.41 18.30 2.24
C CYS A 77 -16.36 18.41 3.44
N ALA A 78 -17.60 17.91 3.28
CA ALA A 78 -18.57 17.86 4.37
C ALA A 78 -17.98 17.16 5.63
N HIS A 79 -18.42 17.58 6.83
CA HIS A 79 -17.84 17.14 8.11
C HIS A 79 -17.87 15.62 8.35
N SER A 80 -18.66 14.87 7.60
CA SER A 80 -18.78 13.40 7.66
C SER A 80 -18.09 12.70 6.48
N ALA A 81 -17.18 13.38 5.77
CA ALA A 81 -16.58 12.84 4.55
C ALA A 81 -15.82 11.54 4.78
N GLY A 82 -15.14 11.36 5.91
CA GLY A 82 -14.43 10.12 6.18
C GLY A 82 -14.02 9.96 7.64
N PRO A 83 -13.40 8.82 7.99
CA PRO A 83 -13.00 8.57 9.35
C PRO A 83 -11.86 9.48 9.79
N HIS A 84 -11.80 9.77 11.08
CA HIS A 84 -10.63 10.42 11.68
C HIS A 84 -9.38 9.57 11.47
N LEU A 85 -8.32 10.22 10.96
CA LEU A 85 -6.98 9.66 10.88
C LEU A 85 -6.37 9.50 12.28
N THR A 86 -5.90 8.29 12.59
CA THR A 86 -5.12 7.99 13.78
C THR A 86 -3.87 7.21 13.40
N LYS A 87 -2.87 7.19 14.29
CA LYS A 87 -1.62 6.44 14.04
C LYS A 87 -1.89 4.94 13.93
N GLU A 88 -2.84 4.44 14.70
CA GLU A 88 -3.28 3.05 14.73
C GLU A 88 -3.94 2.67 13.41
N LYS A 89 -4.84 3.52 12.89
CA LYS A 89 -5.49 3.30 11.59
C LYS A 89 -4.50 3.32 10.44
N ILE A 90 -3.55 4.26 10.42
CA ILE A 90 -2.51 4.31 9.39
C ILE A 90 -1.69 3.02 9.41
N ARG A 91 -1.26 2.55 10.59
CA ARG A 91 -0.52 1.29 10.71
C ARG A 91 -1.35 0.08 10.29
N LEU A 92 -2.61 0.02 10.71
CA LEU A 92 -3.53 -1.05 10.34
C LEU A 92 -3.73 -1.07 8.82
N PHE A 93 -3.93 0.09 8.21
CA PHE A 93 -4.09 0.23 6.77
C PHE A 93 -2.86 -0.29 6.03
N LEU A 94 -1.67 0.25 6.33
CA LEU A 94 -0.42 -0.15 5.69
C LEU A 94 -0.08 -1.63 5.87
N LYS A 95 -0.55 -2.25 6.96
CA LYS A 95 -0.34 -3.67 7.23
C LYS A 95 -1.26 -4.59 6.41
N ASN A 96 -2.47 -4.13 6.07
CA ASN A 96 -3.51 -4.96 5.46
C ASN A 96 -3.85 -4.56 4.03
N SER A 97 -3.28 -3.45 3.53
CA SER A 97 -3.50 -2.99 2.17
C SER A 97 -2.64 -3.75 1.16
N VAL A 98 -3.09 -3.73 -0.09
CA VAL A 98 -2.36 -4.23 -1.24
C VAL A 98 -2.05 -3.07 -2.18
N PRO A 99 -0.86 -3.05 -2.84
CA PRO A 99 -0.56 -2.06 -3.85
C PRO A 99 -1.50 -2.25 -5.04
N VAL A 100 -2.02 -1.15 -5.58
CA VAL A 100 -2.88 -1.12 -6.77
C VAL A 100 -2.34 -0.12 -7.77
N SER A 101 -2.74 -0.23 -9.03
CA SER A 101 -2.36 0.76 -10.03
C SER A 101 -3.16 2.05 -9.89
N GLN A 102 -2.62 3.16 -10.39
CA GLN A 102 -3.38 4.41 -10.54
C GLN A 102 -4.65 4.18 -11.37
N MET A 103 -4.55 3.40 -12.44
CA MET A 103 -5.66 3.08 -13.32
C MET A 103 -6.77 2.31 -12.59
N SER A 104 -6.40 1.41 -11.67
CA SER A 104 -7.36 0.67 -10.86
C SER A 104 -8.05 1.57 -9.83
N VAL A 105 -7.33 2.53 -9.27
CA VAL A 105 -7.97 3.58 -8.47
C VAL A 105 -8.98 4.34 -9.32
N MET A 106 -8.59 4.84 -10.49
CA MET A 106 -9.50 5.63 -11.33
C MET A 106 -10.73 4.85 -11.85
N ASN A 107 -10.59 3.55 -12.13
CA ASN A 107 -11.63 2.76 -12.77
C ASN A 107 -12.48 1.91 -11.82
N TYR A 108 -11.95 1.53 -10.66
CA TYR A 108 -12.59 0.53 -9.79
C TYR A 108 -12.73 0.96 -8.34
N TYR A 109 -11.75 1.67 -7.78
CA TYR A 109 -11.71 1.98 -6.35
C TYR A 109 -12.02 3.42 -6.00
N GLY A 110 -11.82 4.34 -6.93
CA GLY A 110 -12.03 5.78 -6.78
C GLY A 110 -13.34 6.19 -7.40
N GLN A 111 -14.30 6.57 -6.57
CA GLN A 111 -15.54 7.16 -7.06
C GLN A 111 -15.35 8.65 -7.38
N HIS A 112 -16.12 9.14 -8.34
CA HIS A 112 -16.08 10.54 -8.77
C HIS A 112 -16.34 11.49 -7.58
N GLY A 113 -15.41 12.41 -7.31
CA GLY A 113 -15.50 13.38 -6.21
C GLY A 113 -14.73 13.00 -4.94
N GLU A 114 -13.65 12.22 -5.05
CA GLU A 114 -12.87 11.75 -3.89
C GLU A 114 -12.40 12.91 -3.00
N CYS A 115 -12.95 12.93 -1.80
CA CYS A 115 -12.42 13.67 -0.69
C CYS A 115 -11.22 12.91 -0.13
N THR A 116 -10.06 13.56 -0.06
CA THR A 116 -8.84 12.96 0.51
C THR A 116 -8.50 13.62 1.83
N SER A 117 -8.06 12.83 2.79
CA SER A 117 -7.66 13.35 4.08
C SER A 117 -6.48 14.29 3.95
N GLU A 118 -6.35 15.22 4.90
CA GLU A 118 -5.09 15.93 5.13
C GLU A 118 -3.93 14.94 5.27
N THR A 119 -2.75 15.34 4.82
CA THR A 119 -1.59 14.45 4.79
C THR A 119 -1.04 14.20 6.19
N ALA A 120 -0.88 12.93 6.56
CA ALA A 120 -0.05 12.50 7.66
C ALA A 120 1.39 12.29 7.20
N LYS A 121 2.37 12.79 7.95
CA LYS A 121 3.79 12.59 7.68
C LYS A 121 4.28 11.32 8.38
N ILE A 122 4.75 10.36 7.60
CA ILE A 122 5.38 9.13 8.10
C ILE A 122 6.90 9.25 7.90
N ILE A 123 7.64 8.91 8.95
CA ILE A 123 9.10 8.85 8.92
C ILE A 123 9.51 7.40 9.18
N PHE A 124 10.29 6.85 8.27
CA PHE A 124 10.86 5.51 8.36
C PHE A 124 12.18 5.50 9.14
N PHE A 125 12.61 4.33 9.62
CA PHE A 125 13.87 4.20 10.38
C PHE A 125 15.12 4.55 9.56
N ASP A 126 15.07 4.37 8.24
CA ASP A 126 16.14 4.76 7.32
C ASP A 126 16.13 6.26 6.95
N GLY A 127 15.26 7.04 7.59
CA GLY A 127 15.15 8.49 7.39
C GLY A 127 14.28 8.92 6.21
N ARG A 128 13.78 7.98 5.40
CA ARG A 128 12.84 8.33 4.31
C ARG A 128 11.53 8.85 4.88
N ILE A 129 10.96 9.81 4.17
CA ILE A 129 9.71 10.47 4.52
C ILE A 129 8.70 10.16 3.43
N VAL A 130 7.48 9.80 3.84
CA VAL A 130 6.32 9.74 2.95
C VAL A 130 5.18 10.55 3.56
N HIS A 131 4.42 11.22 2.71
CA HIS A 131 3.12 11.75 3.06
C HIS A 131 2.07 10.69 2.75
N PHE A 132 1.15 10.51 3.69
CA PHE A 132 0.06 9.55 3.64
C PHE A 132 -1.25 10.31 3.64
N SER A 133 -2.12 10.03 2.67
CA SER A 133 -3.52 10.45 2.70
C SER A 133 -4.43 9.25 2.47
N LEU A 134 -5.67 9.38 2.93
CA LEU A 134 -6.70 8.35 2.87
C LEU A 134 -7.92 8.92 2.15
N SER A 135 -8.55 8.13 1.29
CA SER A 135 -9.84 8.50 0.71
C SER A 135 -10.92 8.53 1.79
N SER A 136 -11.97 9.32 1.56
CA SER A 136 -13.15 9.46 2.42
C SER A 136 -13.77 8.13 2.84
N GLU A 137 -13.78 7.15 1.93
CA GLU A 137 -14.32 5.82 2.17
C GLU A 137 -13.39 4.92 3.00
N ALA A 138 -12.17 5.38 3.29
CA ALA A 138 -11.12 4.62 3.99
C ALA A 138 -10.75 3.28 3.32
N LYS A 139 -10.92 3.22 1.99
CA LYS A 139 -10.57 2.06 1.18
C LYS A 139 -9.29 2.27 0.39
N VAL A 140 -8.97 3.50 0.00
CA VAL A 140 -7.79 3.84 -0.80
C VAL A 140 -6.88 4.76 0.00
N ALA A 141 -5.58 4.49 -0.03
CA ALA A 141 -4.56 5.39 0.51
C ALA A 141 -3.50 5.72 -0.54
N TYR A 142 -2.95 6.92 -0.41
CA TYR A 142 -1.93 7.47 -1.28
C TYR A 142 -0.67 7.69 -0.44
N LEU A 143 0.45 7.14 -0.90
CA LEU A 143 1.77 7.36 -0.30
C LEU A 143 2.61 8.17 -1.29
N SER A 144 2.91 9.41 -0.94
CA SER A 144 3.76 10.32 -1.71
C SER A 144 5.12 10.44 -1.03
N PRO A 145 6.19 9.79 -1.52
CA PRO A 145 7.52 9.94 -0.96
C PRO A 145 8.02 11.36 -1.14
N VAL A 146 8.76 11.84 -0.15
CA VAL A 146 9.35 13.19 -0.18
C VAL A 146 10.85 13.06 -0.46
N GLN A 147 11.30 13.56 -1.60
CA GLN A 147 12.71 13.61 -1.98
C GLN A 147 13.12 15.06 -2.23
N LYS A 148 14.22 15.49 -1.60
CA LYS A 148 14.71 16.89 -1.70
C LYS A 148 13.62 17.94 -1.42
N GLY A 149 12.74 17.65 -0.46
CA GLY A 149 11.64 18.54 -0.05
C GLY A 149 10.43 18.58 -0.98
N LYS A 150 10.40 17.75 -2.03
CA LYS A 150 9.27 17.65 -2.97
C LYS A 150 8.65 16.26 -2.92
N GLU A 151 7.34 16.21 -3.03
CA GLU A 151 6.65 14.95 -3.30
C GLU A 151 7.05 14.45 -4.69
N VAL A 152 7.35 13.16 -4.77
CA VAL A 152 7.60 12.47 -6.03
C VAL A 152 6.44 11.54 -6.34
N ASP A 153 6.69 10.61 -7.24
CA ASP A 153 5.74 9.62 -7.73
C ASP A 153 4.91 8.93 -6.62
N VAL A 154 3.59 8.90 -6.81
CA VAL A 154 2.61 8.44 -5.83
C VAL A 154 2.43 6.93 -5.90
N PHE A 155 2.25 6.30 -4.75
CA PHE A 155 1.97 4.88 -4.61
C PHE A 155 0.57 4.69 -4.06
N PHE A 156 -0.23 3.84 -4.72
CA PHE A 156 -1.64 3.64 -4.41
C PHE A 156 -1.84 2.31 -3.70
N TYR A 157 -2.67 2.31 -2.67
CA TYR A 157 -2.97 1.14 -1.87
C TYR A 157 -4.45 1.02 -1.63
N TYR A 158 -4.96 -0.20 -1.71
CA TYR A 158 -6.35 -0.51 -1.43
C TYR A 158 -6.46 -1.48 -0.26
N CYS A 159 -7.46 -1.27 0.60
CA CYS A 159 -7.77 -2.18 1.70
C CYS A 159 -9.29 -2.27 1.93
N GLU A 160 -9.90 -3.33 1.40
CA GLU A 160 -11.34 -3.57 1.60
C GLU A 160 -11.71 -3.72 3.10
N ARG A 161 -10.84 -4.34 3.89
CA ARG A 161 -11.10 -4.64 5.32
C ARG A 161 -10.79 -3.48 6.26
N CYS A 162 -10.22 -2.38 5.78
CA CYS A 162 -9.81 -1.24 6.61
C CYS A 162 -10.88 -0.16 6.76
N SER A 163 -11.98 -0.27 6.00
CA SER A 163 -13.11 0.65 6.00
C SER A 163 -14.15 0.42 7.12
N LYS A 164 -13.90 -0.57 8.00
CA LYS A 164 -14.80 -0.98 9.09
C LYS A 164 -14.34 -0.45 10.44
#